data_AF-A0A258Z342-F1
#
_entry.id   AF-A0A258Z342-F1
#
_cell.length_a   1.000
_cell.length_b   1.000
_cell.length_c   1.000
_cell.angle_alpha   90.00
_cell.angle_beta   90.00
_cell.angle_gamma   90.00
#
_symmetry.space_group_name_H-M   'P 1'
#
loop_
_entity.id
_entity.type
_entity.pdbx_description
1 polymer ?
#
loop_
_entity_poly.entity_id
_entity_poly.type
_entity_poly.pdbx_seq_one_letter_code
_entity_poly.pdbx_strand_id
1 'polypeptide(L)'
;MDRRNFLKVVAGATVVAINPSLIQGNLYAADGRLYAAYEKVQLVDAAGKPIKASMLEQEVNYVFNYPYASTPCLLVNLPKPTQQDVELTAENGEKYIWKSGVGKN
;
A
#
# COMPACT_ATOMS: atom_id res chain seq x y z
N MET A 1 18.38 -24.35 -19.87
CA MET A 1 17.99 -23.18 -19.05
C MET A 1 19.25 -22.58 -18.44
N ASP A 2 19.67 -21.39 -18.86
CA ASP A 2 20.96 -20.82 -18.46
C ASP A 2 20.86 -20.16 -17.08
N ARG A 3 21.57 -20.70 -16.09
CA ARG A 3 21.47 -20.32 -14.66
C ARG A 3 21.74 -18.83 -14.41
N ARG A 4 22.53 -18.20 -15.29
CA ARG A 4 22.89 -16.78 -15.22
C ARG A 4 21.76 -15.84 -15.65
N ASN A 5 20.88 -16.29 -16.56
CA ASN A 5 19.70 -15.52 -16.94
C ASN A 5 18.62 -15.59 -15.86
N PHE A 6 18.51 -16.73 -15.17
CA PHE A 6 17.55 -16.89 -14.06
C PHE A 6 17.83 -15.94 -12.89
N LEU A 7 19.11 -15.80 -12.49
CA LEU A 7 19.50 -14.90 -11.39
C LEU A 7 19.27 -13.41 -11.72
N LYS A 8 19.39 -13.00 -12.99
CA LYS A 8 19.11 -11.62 -13.41
C LYS A 8 17.63 -11.25 -13.29
N VAL A 9 16.74 -12.20 -13.59
CA VAL A 9 15.28 -12.00 -13.51
C VAL A 9 14.83 -11.90 -12.05
N VAL A 10 15.38 -12.75 -11.16
CA VAL A 10 15.03 -12.71 -9.73
C VAL A 10 15.57 -11.45 -9.04
N ALA A 11 16.79 -11.00 -9.40
CA ALA A 11 17.36 -9.77 -8.85
C ALA A 11 16.68 -8.49 -9.36
N GLY A 12 16.17 -8.48 -10.60
CA GLY A 12 15.41 -7.35 -11.13
C GLY A 12 14.03 -7.20 -10.47
N ALA A 13 13.34 -8.32 -10.21
CA ALA A 13 12.00 -8.29 -9.62
C ALA A 13 11.97 -7.78 -8.18
N THR A 14 13.00 -8.05 -7.37
CA THR A 14 13.06 -7.57 -5.97
C THR A 14 13.41 -6.08 -5.87
N VAL A 15 14.22 -5.56 -6.81
CA VAL A 15 14.63 -4.15 -6.85
C VAL A 15 13.49 -3.22 -7.30
N VAL A 16 12.59 -3.70 -8.16
CA VAL A 16 11.41 -2.93 -8.61
C VAL A 16 10.41 -2.66 -7.48
N ALA A 17 10.26 -3.58 -6.53
CA ALA A 17 9.34 -3.40 -5.39
C ALA A 17 9.79 -2.33 -4.38
N ILE A 18 11.10 -2.06 -4.30
CA ILE A 18 11.68 -1.07 -3.38
C ILE A 18 11.82 0.32 -4.01
N ASN A 19 11.96 0.42 -5.34
CA ASN A 19 12.00 1.69 -6.04
C ASN A 19 11.40 1.60 -7.45
N PRO A 20 10.11 1.94 -7.63
CA PRO A 20 9.42 1.88 -8.93
C PRO A 20 10.06 2.76 -10.01
N SER A 21 10.85 3.78 -9.63
CA SER A 21 11.54 4.67 -10.58
C SER A 21 12.65 3.99 -11.39
N LEU A 22 13.03 2.75 -11.04
CA LEU A 22 14.01 1.95 -11.80
C LEU A 22 13.42 1.24 -13.01
N ILE A 23 12.09 1.32 -13.21
CA ILE A 23 11.42 0.75 -14.38
C ILE A 23 11.59 1.72 -15.55
N GLN A 24 12.32 1.30 -16.58
CA GLN A 24 12.57 2.11 -17.78
C GLN A 24 11.37 2.21 -18.75
N GLY A 25 10.20 1.69 -18.37
CA GLY A 25 8.97 1.68 -19.17
C GLY A 25 7.79 2.26 -18.42
N ASN A 26 6.76 2.67 -19.15
CA ASN A 26 5.50 3.12 -18.55
C ASN A 26 4.82 1.95 -17.85
N LEU A 27 4.61 2.08 -16.54
CA LEU A 27 3.71 1.19 -15.82
C LEU A 27 2.27 1.64 -16.06
N TYR A 28 1.37 0.68 -16.25
CA TYR A 28 -0.06 0.94 -16.37
C TYR A 28 -0.79 0.27 -15.22
N ALA A 29 -1.73 0.99 -14.63
CA ALA A 29 -2.71 0.44 -13.71
C ALA A 29 -3.62 -0.54 -14.45
N ALA A 30 -4.34 -1.34 -13.68
CA ALA A 30 -5.20 -2.41 -14.19
C ALA A 30 -6.36 -1.92 -15.09
N ASP A 31 -6.66 -0.61 -15.05
CA ASP A 31 -7.63 0.09 -15.88
C ASP A 31 -7.03 0.75 -17.13
N GLY A 32 -5.75 0.49 -17.42
CA GLY A 32 -5.02 1.03 -18.58
C GLY A 32 -4.54 2.47 -18.40
N ARG A 33 -4.75 3.10 -17.24
CA ARG A 33 -4.18 4.42 -16.93
C ARG A 33 -2.71 4.28 -16.57
N LEU A 34 -1.92 5.35 -16.73
CA LEU A 34 -0.55 5.35 -16.23
C LEU A 34 -0.57 5.06 -14.72
N TYR A 35 0.17 4.03 -14.30
CA TYR A 35 0.31 3.67 -12.90
C TYR A 35 0.88 4.87 -12.15
N ALA A 36 0.13 5.32 -11.16
CA ALA A 36 0.54 6.39 -10.26
C ALA A 36 1.03 5.77 -8.95
N ALA A 37 2.34 5.72 -8.78
CA ALA A 37 2.91 5.53 -7.46
C ALA A 37 2.73 6.83 -6.66
N TYR A 38 2.00 6.75 -5.55
CA TYR A 38 1.92 7.86 -4.61
C TYR A 38 3.04 7.74 -3.57
N GLU A 39 3.64 8.88 -3.25
CA GLU A 39 4.73 8.97 -2.27
C GLU A 39 4.30 8.46 -0.90
N LYS A 40 5.18 7.71 -0.24
CA LYS A 40 4.92 7.25 1.13
C LYS A 40 5.00 8.45 2.07
N VAL A 41 3.92 8.68 2.82
CA VAL A 41 3.84 9.76 3.80
C VAL A 41 3.71 9.23 5.22
N GLN A 42 4.15 10.03 6.18
CA GLN A 42 3.97 9.74 7.60
C GLN A 42 2.73 10.47 8.11
N LEU A 43 1.79 9.74 8.72
CA LEU A 43 0.66 10.35 9.40
C LEU A 43 1.12 11.02 10.69
N VAL A 44 0.68 12.25 10.89
CA VAL A 44 0.99 13.08 12.06
C VAL A 44 -0.28 13.60 12.71
N ASP A 45 -0.22 13.90 14.00
CA ASP A 45 -1.28 14.58 14.73
C ASP A 45 -1.31 16.09 14.46
N ALA A 46 -2.23 16.80 15.11
CA ALA A 46 -2.39 18.25 14.97
C ALA A 46 -1.17 19.06 15.43
N ALA A 47 -0.28 18.47 16.26
CA ALA A 47 0.98 19.09 16.68
C ALA A 47 2.16 18.71 15.76
N GLY A 48 1.90 17.96 14.68
CA GLY A 48 2.92 17.47 13.75
C GLY A 48 3.71 16.26 14.25
N LYS A 49 3.27 15.62 15.35
CA LYS A 49 3.96 14.45 15.90
C LYS A 49 3.49 13.16 15.20
N PRO A 50 4.40 12.20 14.91
CA PRO A 50 4.01 10.93 14.31
C PRO A 50 2.94 10.20 15.12
N ILE A 51 1.89 9.72 14.44
CA ILE A 51 0.85 8.88 15.04
C ILE A 51 1.41 7.49 15.35
N LYS A 52 1.22 7.02 16.58
CA LYS A 52 1.48 5.65 16.98
C LYS A 52 0.20 4.84 16.96
N ALA A 53 0.20 3.65 16.38
CA ALA A 53 -0.99 2.77 16.37
C ALA A 53 -1.56 2.51 17.78
N SER A 54 -0.70 2.43 18.80
CA SER A 54 -1.10 2.22 20.20
C SER A 54 -1.83 3.41 20.84
N MET A 55 -1.88 4.56 20.19
CA MET A 55 -2.57 5.76 20.70
C MET A 55 -3.99 5.91 20.16
N LEU A 56 -4.36 5.10 19.16
CA LEU A 56 -5.68 5.17 18.53
C LEU A 56 -6.73 4.61 19.48
N GLU A 57 -7.73 5.43 19.77
CA GLU A 57 -8.91 4.99 20.49
C GLU A 57 -9.68 3.98 19.64
N GLN A 58 -10.17 2.94 20.30
CA GLN A 58 -10.95 1.90 19.64
C GLN A 58 -12.26 2.49 19.12
N GLU A 59 -12.66 2.10 17.92
CA GLU A 59 -13.93 2.51 17.28
C GLU A 59 -14.07 4.03 17.05
N VAL A 60 -12.96 4.76 17.04
CA VAL A 60 -12.91 6.18 16.68
C VAL A 60 -12.44 6.34 15.23
N ASN A 61 -13.16 7.18 14.48
CA ASN A 61 -12.84 7.51 13.10
C ASN A 61 -11.82 8.65 13.04
N TYR A 62 -10.57 8.33 12.69
CA TYR A 62 -9.54 9.34 12.40
C TYR A 62 -9.51 9.60 10.90
N VAL A 63 -9.89 10.80 10.47
CA VAL A 63 -9.94 11.20 9.06
C VAL A 63 -8.64 11.91 8.67
N PHE A 64 -8.08 11.55 7.52
CA PHE A 64 -6.96 12.26 6.90
C PHE A 64 -7.12 12.25 5.38
N ASN A 65 -6.43 13.14 4.68
CA ASN A 65 -6.53 13.23 3.22
C ASN A 65 -5.26 12.69 2.56
N TYR A 66 -5.43 11.74 1.64
CA TYR A 66 -4.35 11.15 0.86
C TYR A 66 -4.89 10.52 -0.43
N PRO A 67 -4.16 10.61 -1.56
CA PRO A 67 -2.92 11.37 -1.75
C PRO A 67 -3.17 12.85 -2.03
N TYR A 68 -4.42 13.25 -2.29
CA TYR A 68 -4.83 14.62 -2.53
C TYR A 68 -5.57 15.19 -1.33
N ALA A 69 -5.55 16.53 -1.18
CA ALA A 69 -6.26 17.23 -0.12
C ALA A 69 -7.79 17.02 -0.14
N SER A 70 -8.35 16.57 -1.25
CA SER A 70 -9.78 16.29 -1.42
C SER A 70 -10.13 14.80 -1.40
N THR A 71 -9.19 13.92 -1.06
CA THR A 71 -9.41 12.46 -1.01
C THR A 71 -9.36 11.98 0.44
N PRO A 72 -10.51 11.90 1.14
CA PRO A 72 -10.52 11.48 2.53
C PRO A 72 -10.27 9.97 2.66
N CYS A 73 -9.52 9.60 3.69
CA CYS A 73 -9.24 8.25 4.14
C CYS A 73 -9.58 8.13 5.63
N LEU A 74 -9.86 6.91 6.08
CA LEU A 74 -10.19 6.60 7.46
C LEU A 74 -9.13 5.69 8.08
N LEU A 75 -8.72 6.02 9.29
CA LEU A 75 -7.94 5.16 10.17
C LEU A 75 -8.79 4.84 11.39
N VAL A 76 -9.02 3.55 11.64
CA VAL A 76 -9.86 3.06 12.74
C VAL A 76 -9.15 1.92 13.44
N ASN A 77 -9.10 1.96 14.76
CA ASN A 77 -8.64 0.84 15.59
C ASN A 77 -9.83 -0.07 15.91
N LEU A 78 -9.83 -1.29 15.37
CA LEU A 78 -10.92 -2.24 15.54
C LEU A 78 -10.72 -3.09 16.82
N PRO A 79 -11.80 -3.56 17.47
CA PRO A 79 -11.73 -4.41 18.66
C PRO A 79 -10.94 -5.71 18.45
N LYS A 80 -10.86 -6.17 17.21
CA LYS A 80 -10.28 -7.46 16.82
C LYS A 80 -9.51 -7.29 15.51
N PRO A 81 -8.41 -8.05 15.33
CA PRO A 81 -7.69 -8.09 14.06
C PRO A 81 -8.64 -8.42 12.89
N THR A 82 -8.41 -7.78 11.75
CA THR A 82 -9.07 -8.16 10.51
C THR A 82 -8.41 -9.40 9.91
N GLN A 83 -9.10 -10.05 8.97
CA GLN A 83 -8.48 -11.12 8.19
C GLN A 83 -7.30 -10.55 7.41
N GLN A 84 -6.14 -11.19 7.54
CA GLN A 84 -4.96 -10.84 6.76
C GLN A 84 -4.95 -11.61 5.45
N ASP A 85 -4.26 -11.05 4.44
CA ASP A 85 -4.02 -11.69 3.16
C ASP A 85 -5.30 -12.16 2.45
N VAL A 86 -6.29 -11.26 2.39
CA VAL A 86 -7.59 -11.54 1.76
C VAL A 86 -7.45 -11.49 0.24
N GLU A 87 -7.76 -12.58 -0.46
CA GLU A 87 -7.84 -12.58 -1.93
C GLU A 87 -9.10 -11.82 -2.37
N LEU A 88 -8.89 -10.75 -3.13
CA LEU A 88 -9.93 -9.93 -3.72
C LEU A 88 -9.84 -10.00 -5.25
N THR A 89 -10.97 -9.81 -5.91
CA THR A 89 -11.05 -9.70 -7.37
C THR A 89 -11.41 -8.26 -7.72
N ALA A 90 -10.55 -7.60 -8.51
CA ALA A 90 -10.81 -6.28 -9.05
C ALA A 90 -11.90 -6.33 -10.13
N GLU A 91 -12.46 -5.17 -10.48
CA GLU A 91 -13.54 -5.06 -11.47
C GLU A 91 -13.17 -5.65 -12.84
N ASN A 92 -11.89 -5.57 -13.22
CA ASN A 92 -11.36 -6.13 -14.46
C ASN A 92 -11.08 -7.66 -14.39
N GLY A 93 -11.43 -8.33 -13.28
CA GLY A 93 -11.22 -9.75 -13.06
C GLY A 93 -9.84 -10.14 -12.51
N GLU A 94 -8.93 -9.17 -12.30
CA GLU A 94 -7.62 -9.44 -11.73
C GLU A 94 -7.74 -9.79 -10.23
N LYS A 95 -7.07 -10.87 -9.82
CA LYS A 95 -6.99 -11.28 -8.42
C LYS A 95 -5.79 -10.63 -7.74
N TYR A 96 -5.99 -10.09 -6.54
CA TYR A 96 -4.93 -9.52 -5.74
C TYR A 96 -5.11 -9.84 -4.26
N ILE A 97 -4.00 -9.84 -3.53
CA ILE A 97 -4.01 -10.07 -2.07
C ILE A 97 -4.04 -8.72 -1.37
N TRP A 98 -5.13 -8.44 -0.66
CA TRP A 98 -5.22 -7.29 0.23
C TRP A 98 -4.56 -7.60 1.57
N LYS A 99 -3.43 -6.95 1.82
CA LYS A 99 -2.76 -6.89 3.12
C LYS A 99 -3.58 -6.00 4.06
N SER A 100 -4.70 -6.53 4.58
CA SER A 100 -5.58 -5.82 5.51
C SER A 100 -4.89 -5.56 6.85
N GLY A 101 -5.28 -4.48 7.53
CA GLY A 101 -4.80 -4.14 8.88
C GLY A 101 -3.34 -3.68 8.94
N VAL A 102 -3.01 -2.85 9.92
CA VAL A 102 -1.65 -2.41 10.22
C VAL A 102 -1.43 -2.29 11.72
N GLY A 103 -0.20 -2.44 12.18
CA GLY A 103 0.14 -2.40 13.61
C GLY A 103 0.25 -3.80 14.22
N LYS A 104 0.28 -3.86 15.56
CA LYS A 104 0.48 -5.12 16.31
C LYS A 104 -0.82 -5.89 16.58
N ASN A 105 -1.96 -5.22 16.42
CA ASN A 105 -3.29 -5.73 16.77
C ASN A 105 -4.02 -6.22 15.53
#